data_AF-A0A2N7G9E1-F1
#
_entry.id   AF-A0A2N7G9E1-F1
#
_cell.length_a   1.000
_cell.length_b   1.000
_cell.length_c   1.000
_cell.angle_alpha   90.00
_cell.angle_beta   90.00
_cell.angle_gamma   90.00
#
_symmetry.space_group_name_H-M   'P 1'
#
loop_
_entity.id
_entity.type
_entity.pdbx_description
1 polymer ?
#
loop_
_entity_poly.entity_id
_entity_poly.type
_entity_poly.pdbx_seq_one_letter_code
_entity_poly.pdbx_strand_id
1 'polypeptide(L)'
;MAYPSPLSSTLYEFSQLKGDVDSSSERSQKQRDVFETYNDLIAIIQTQLKELLHLAGHIFIEYQIGKTQLKADAIVLYRGLVFVVVFRSGESAYRQVDIELAQQLAFALKEHHQPSHDKFIVPVVLSKHSAPQGSEIHVSPNGVFNTILDNGDNFAALLEHFANQFKADEIDSGEWES
;
A
#
# COMPACT_ATOMS: atom_id res chain seq x y z
N MET A 1 8.35 -16.96 -7.69
CA MET A 1 7.23 -16.46 -8.50
C MET A 1 7.53 -15.01 -8.83
N ALA A 2 7.36 -14.55 -10.06
CA ALA A 2 7.47 -13.14 -10.43
C ALA A 2 6.09 -12.62 -10.82
N TYR A 3 5.80 -11.38 -10.44
CA TYR A 3 4.61 -10.65 -10.87
C TYR A 3 5.03 -9.54 -11.83
N PRO A 4 4.19 -9.18 -12.81
CA PRO A 4 4.47 -8.05 -13.69
C PRO A 4 4.59 -6.76 -12.87
N SER A 5 5.46 -5.84 -13.29
CA SER A 5 5.62 -4.51 -12.70
C SER A 5 5.69 -3.43 -13.80
N PRO A 6 5.01 -2.28 -13.65
CA PRO A 6 4.04 -1.98 -12.58
C PRO A 6 2.76 -2.81 -12.76
N LEU A 7 2.08 -3.10 -11.65
CA LEU A 7 0.83 -3.87 -11.63
C LEU A 7 -0.30 -2.98 -11.12
N SER A 8 -1.37 -2.88 -11.90
CA SER A 8 -2.61 -2.18 -11.57
C SER A 8 -3.78 -3.12 -11.85
N SER A 9 -4.66 -3.32 -10.87
CA SER A 9 -5.84 -4.19 -11.00
C SER A 9 -6.86 -3.94 -9.90
N THR A 10 -8.07 -4.46 -10.08
CA THR A 10 -9.05 -4.51 -8.98
C THR A 10 -8.50 -5.36 -7.82
N LEU A 11 -8.99 -5.13 -6.59
CA LEU A 11 -8.57 -5.95 -5.44
C LEU A 11 -8.94 -7.43 -5.63
N TYR A 12 -10.08 -7.70 -6.27
CA TYR A 12 -10.50 -9.06 -6.59
C TYR A 12 -9.49 -9.75 -7.52
N GLU A 13 -9.18 -9.15 -8.67
CA GLU A 13 -8.21 -9.72 -9.61
C GLU A 13 -6.85 -9.91 -8.95
N PHE A 14 -6.38 -8.89 -8.20
CA PHE A 14 -5.11 -8.96 -7.49
C PHE A 14 -5.05 -10.15 -6.53
N SER A 15 -6.12 -10.41 -5.78
CA SER A 15 -6.21 -11.54 -4.84
C SER A 15 -6.10 -12.91 -5.52
N GLN A 16 -6.44 -12.99 -6.81
CA GLN A 16 -6.44 -14.21 -7.62
C GLN A 16 -5.19 -14.36 -8.50
N LEU A 17 -4.37 -13.31 -8.63
CA LEU A 17 -3.15 -13.36 -9.45
C LEU A 17 -2.23 -14.48 -8.96
N LYS A 18 -1.87 -15.37 -9.89
CA LYS A 18 -0.84 -16.38 -9.67
C LYS A 18 0.46 -15.82 -10.19
N GLY A 19 1.50 -15.81 -9.36
CA GLY A 19 2.82 -15.40 -9.83
C GLY A 19 3.40 -16.44 -10.79
N ASP A 20 4.09 -15.98 -11.82
CA ASP A 20 4.74 -16.86 -12.79
C ASP A 20 6.02 -17.45 -12.21
N VAL A 21 6.36 -18.68 -12.58
CA VAL A 21 7.66 -19.26 -12.21
C VAL A 21 8.72 -18.62 -13.08
N ASP A 22 9.28 -17.52 -12.60
CA ASP A 22 10.41 -16.88 -13.25
C ASP A 22 11.68 -17.74 -13.08
N SER A 23 12.18 -18.23 -14.21
CA SER A 23 13.35 -19.11 -14.32
C SER A 23 14.64 -18.34 -14.66
N SER A 24 14.77 -17.08 -14.23
CA SER A 24 15.98 -16.27 -14.48
C SER A 24 17.06 -16.55 -13.41
N SER A 25 17.93 -17.51 -13.71
CA SER A 25 18.99 -18.04 -12.84
C SER A 25 20.19 -17.10 -12.58
N GLU A 26 20.18 -15.85 -13.04
CA GLU A 26 21.33 -14.93 -12.95
C GLU A 26 20.96 -13.55 -12.36
N ARG A 27 20.58 -13.51 -11.08
CA ARG A 27 20.44 -12.25 -10.32
C ARG A 27 21.61 -12.02 -9.39
N SER A 28 22.08 -10.77 -9.32
CA SER A 28 22.98 -10.34 -8.25
C SER A 28 22.26 -10.42 -6.89
N GLN A 29 23.02 -10.53 -5.78
CA GLN A 29 22.41 -10.63 -4.44
C GLN A 29 21.42 -9.49 -4.18
N LYS A 30 21.79 -8.26 -4.50
CA LYS A 30 20.93 -7.09 -4.36
C LYS A 30 19.62 -7.21 -5.16
N GLN A 31 19.68 -7.76 -6.38
CA GLN A 31 18.48 -7.98 -7.20
C GLN A 31 17.60 -9.09 -6.61
N ARG A 32 18.19 -10.11 -5.96
CA ARG A 32 17.44 -11.13 -5.23
C ARG A 32 16.71 -10.53 -4.04
N ASP A 33 17.38 -9.75 -3.21
CA ASP A 33 16.78 -9.16 -2.00
C ASP A 33 15.59 -8.25 -2.34
N VAL A 34 15.72 -7.43 -3.40
CA VAL A 34 14.64 -6.58 -3.91
C VAL A 34 13.47 -7.43 -4.42
N PHE A 35 13.77 -8.48 -5.20
CA PHE A 35 12.75 -9.38 -5.73
C PHE A 35 12.02 -10.17 -4.65
N GLU A 36 12.73 -10.63 -3.62
CA GLU A 36 12.13 -11.30 -2.46
C GLU A 36 11.22 -10.35 -1.68
N THR A 37 11.68 -9.12 -1.44
CA THR A 37 10.88 -8.08 -0.77
C THR A 37 9.61 -7.75 -1.54
N TYR A 38 9.70 -7.64 -2.86
CA TYR A 38 8.55 -7.41 -3.73
C TYR A 38 7.54 -8.56 -3.69
N ASN A 39 8.00 -9.80 -3.72
CA ASN A 39 7.12 -10.96 -3.60
C ASN A 39 6.48 -11.09 -2.22
N ASP A 40 7.22 -10.75 -1.16
CA ASP A 40 6.71 -10.72 0.20
C ASP A 40 5.57 -9.70 0.35
N LEU A 41 5.72 -8.50 -0.23
CA LEU A 41 4.67 -7.49 -0.27
C LEU A 41 3.40 -8.03 -0.94
N ILE A 42 3.55 -8.60 -2.14
CA ILE A 42 2.41 -9.14 -2.90
C ILE A 42 1.74 -10.28 -2.12
N ALA A 43 2.52 -11.21 -1.57
CA ALA A 43 1.99 -12.34 -0.82
C ALA A 43 1.20 -11.89 0.42
N ILE A 44 1.71 -10.89 1.17
CA ILE A 44 1.02 -10.33 2.32
C ILE A 44 -0.29 -9.68 1.88
N ILE A 45 -0.25 -8.77 0.89
CA ILE A 45 -1.47 -8.07 0.45
C ILE A 45 -2.50 -9.08 -0.10
N GLN A 46 -2.11 -10.02 -0.96
CA GLN A 46 -3.03 -11.03 -1.49
C GLN A 46 -3.68 -11.87 -0.40
N THR A 47 -2.92 -12.24 0.63
CA THR A 47 -3.45 -12.99 1.77
C THR A 47 -4.50 -12.15 2.50
N GLN A 48 -4.20 -10.89 2.75
CA GLN A 48 -5.08 -9.98 3.48
C GLN A 48 -6.33 -9.60 2.70
N LEU A 49 -6.24 -9.40 1.39
CA LEU A 49 -7.41 -9.12 0.56
C LEU A 49 -8.43 -10.27 0.60
N LYS A 50 -8.01 -11.53 0.75
CA LYS A 50 -8.93 -12.67 0.86
C LYS A 50 -9.77 -12.66 2.14
N GLU A 51 -9.34 -11.94 3.17
CA GLU A 51 -10.08 -11.77 4.43
C GLU A 51 -11.10 -10.63 4.35
N LEU A 52 -11.04 -9.78 3.31
CA LEU A 52 -12.02 -8.72 3.11
C LEU A 52 -13.37 -9.30 2.63
N LEU A 53 -14.45 -8.87 3.27
CA LEU A 53 -15.82 -9.24 2.87
C LEU A 53 -16.22 -8.59 1.54
N HIS A 54 -15.67 -7.41 1.27
CA HIS A 54 -15.89 -6.64 0.06
C HIS A 54 -14.56 -6.33 -0.60
N LEU A 55 -14.41 -6.72 -1.86
CA LEU A 55 -13.22 -6.48 -2.69
C LEU A 55 -13.43 -5.33 -3.69
N ALA A 56 -14.38 -4.44 -3.42
CA ALA A 56 -14.63 -3.24 -4.21
C ALA A 56 -13.53 -2.20 -3.92
N GLY A 57 -12.61 -2.09 -4.87
CA GLY A 57 -11.44 -1.23 -4.77
C GLY A 57 -10.39 -1.59 -5.82
N HIS A 58 -9.26 -0.90 -5.77
CA HIS A 58 -8.18 -1.05 -6.74
C HIS A 58 -6.83 -1.01 -6.04
N ILE A 59 -5.82 -1.64 -6.63
CA ILE A 59 -4.45 -1.60 -6.14
C ILE A 59 -3.48 -1.26 -7.26
N PHE A 60 -2.50 -0.43 -6.92
CA PHE A 60 -1.35 -0.09 -7.76
C PHE A 60 -0.08 -0.51 -7.02
N ILE A 61 0.78 -1.26 -7.67
CA ILE A 61 2.09 -1.67 -7.15
C ILE A 61 3.17 -0.82 -7.80
N GLU A 62 4.14 -0.36 -6.98
CA GLU A 62 5.23 0.52 -7.40
C GLU A 62 4.74 1.82 -8.07
N TYR A 63 3.73 2.45 -7.47
CA TYR A 63 3.09 3.65 -8.00
C TYR A 63 3.95 4.91 -7.80
N GLN A 64 4.25 5.61 -8.90
CA GLN A 64 4.97 6.88 -8.87
C GLN A 64 4.01 8.06 -8.72
N ILE A 65 4.28 8.95 -7.77
CA ILE A 65 3.38 10.07 -7.47
C ILE A 65 3.60 11.21 -8.46
N GLY A 66 2.63 11.44 -9.35
CA GLY A 66 2.65 12.53 -10.33
C GLY A 66 3.98 12.55 -11.11
N LYS A 67 4.66 13.71 -11.14
CA LYS A 67 5.98 13.88 -11.77
C LYS A 67 7.14 13.86 -10.76
N THR A 68 6.87 13.46 -9.52
CA THR A 68 7.90 13.39 -8.48
C THR A 68 8.81 12.18 -8.67
N GLN A 69 9.93 12.13 -7.94
CA GLN A 69 10.77 10.93 -7.84
C GLN A 69 10.30 9.99 -6.70
N LEU A 70 9.18 10.30 -6.06
CA LEU A 70 8.64 9.52 -4.96
C LEU A 70 7.77 8.39 -5.51
N LYS A 71 8.02 7.18 -5.01
CA LYS A 71 7.32 5.96 -5.41
C LYS A 71 6.85 5.21 -4.17
N ALA A 72 5.56 4.92 -4.12
CA ALA A 72 4.99 4.07 -3.08
C ALA A 72 5.18 2.60 -3.47
N ASP A 73 5.35 1.73 -2.49
CA ASP A 73 5.45 0.28 -2.75
C ASP A 73 4.10 -0.27 -3.20
N ALA A 74 3.01 0.22 -2.58
CA ALA A 74 1.64 0.02 -3.08
C ALA A 74 0.73 1.22 -2.76
N ILE A 75 -0.28 1.42 -3.59
CA ILE A 75 -1.46 2.23 -3.29
C ILE A 75 -2.68 1.32 -3.30
N VAL A 76 -3.47 1.34 -2.24
CA VAL A 76 -4.73 0.61 -2.15
C VAL A 76 -5.86 1.61 -2.06
N LEU A 77 -6.76 1.59 -3.05
CA LEU A 77 -8.03 2.30 -3.03
C LEU A 77 -9.08 1.38 -2.42
N TYR A 78 -9.67 1.79 -1.32
CA TYR A 78 -10.67 0.99 -0.63
C TYR A 78 -11.73 1.85 0.03
N ARG A 79 -12.98 1.71 -0.41
CA ARG A 79 -14.17 2.35 0.17
C ARG A 79 -13.98 3.86 0.43
N GLY A 80 -13.45 4.56 -0.57
CA GLY A 80 -13.26 6.01 -0.53
C GLY A 80 -11.99 6.51 0.15
N LEU A 81 -11.14 5.60 0.61
CA LEU A 81 -9.85 5.90 1.23
C LEU A 81 -8.70 5.49 0.31
N VAL A 82 -7.60 6.23 0.40
CA VAL A 82 -6.33 5.93 -0.27
C VAL A 82 -5.33 5.48 0.79
N PHE A 83 -4.87 4.24 0.72
CA PHE A 83 -3.81 3.74 1.59
C PHE A 83 -2.49 3.75 0.84
N VAL A 84 -1.49 4.40 1.42
CA VAL A 84 -0.16 4.55 0.82
C VAL A 84 0.81 3.68 1.59
N VAL A 85 1.33 2.65 0.95
CA VAL A 85 2.10 1.60 1.61
C VAL A 85 3.59 1.75 1.34
N VAL A 86 4.37 1.69 2.41
CA VAL A 86 5.82 1.47 2.43
C VAL A 86 6.09 0.11 3.07
N PHE A 87 6.82 -0.77 2.40
CA PHE A 87 7.04 -2.15 2.83
C PHE A 87 8.50 -2.47 3.15
N ARG A 88 8.73 -3.16 4.27
CA ARG A 88 10.05 -3.67 4.67
C ARG A 88 9.96 -5.13 5.09
N SER A 89 10.66 -6.00 4.37
CA SER A 89 10.66 -7.45 4.59
C SER A 89 11.52 -7.88 5.78
N GLY A 90 12.66 -7.21 6.05
CA GLY A 90 13.69 -7.69 6.98
C GLY A 90 13.83 -6.95 8.31
N GLU A 91 13.10 -5.85 8.52
CA GLU A 91 13.25 -5.01 9.71
C GLU A 91 12.44 -5.57 10.88
N SER A 92 13.02 -5.62 12.08
CA SER A 92 12.35 -6.06 13.33
C SER A 92 11.77 -4.90 14.15
N ALA A 93 11.99 -3.66 13.68
CA ALA A 93 11.42 -2.45 14.24
C ALA A 93 11.12 -1.45 13.13
N TYR A 94 10.11 -0.61 13.34
CA TYR A 94 9.80 0.50 12.44
C TYR A 94 10.89 1.57 12.55
N ARG A 95 11.53 1.87 11.42
CA ARG A 95 12.55 2.92 11.37
C ARG A 95 11.86 4.25 11.10
N GLN A 96 12.30 5.29 11.81
CA GLN A 96 11.77 6.64 11.66
C GLN A 96 11.77 7.12 10.19
N VAL A 97 12.81 6.75 9.42
CA VAL A 97 12.90 7.08 7.99
C VAL A 97 11.76 6.50 7.15
N ASP A 98 11.26 5.31 7.48
CA ASP A 98 10.17 4.68 6.75
C ASP A 98 8.81 5.30 7.12
N ILE A 99 8.67 5.71 8.40
CA ILE A 99 7.50 6.43 8.91
C ILE A 99 7.38 7.79 8.23
N GLU A 100 8.49 8.53 8.16
CA GLU A 100 8.57 9.83 7.48
C GLU A 100 8.35 9.69 5.98
N LEU A 101 8.87 8.64 5.35
CA LEU A 101 8.64 8.37 3.94
C LEU A 101 7.16 8.11 3.64
N ALA A 102 6.48 7.27 4.44
CA ALA A 102 5.05 7.01 4.26
C ALA A 102 4.24 8.32 4.38
N GLN A 103 4.55 9.12 5.40
CA GLN A 103 3.91 10.43 5.60
C GLN A 103 4.18 11.37 4.42
N GLN A 104 5.42 11.43 3.93
CA GLN A 104 5.82 12.25 2.78
C GLN A 104 5.08 11.82 1.50
N LEU A 105 4.96 10.52 1.24
CA LEU A 105 4.23 10.00 0.09
C LEU A 105 2.75 10.39 0.17
N ALA A 106 2.13 10.32 1.35
CA ALA A 106 0.73 10.72 1.53
C ALA A 106 0.51 12.22 1.25
N PHE A 107 1.40 13.09 1.73
CA PHE A 107 1.33 14.51 1.39
C PHE A 107 1.61 14.79 -0.08
N ALA A 108 2.58 14.09 -0.68
CA ALA A 108 2.90 14.24 -2.10
C ALA A 108 1.69 13.90 -2.97
N LEU A 109 0.88 12.88 -2.62
CA LEU A 109 -0.39 12.63 -3.32
C LEU A 109 -1.35 13.82 -3.22
N LYS A 110 -1.52 14.42 -2.04
CA LYS A 110 -2.38 15.61 -1.89
C LYS A 110 -1.95 16.80 -2.74
N GLU A 111 -0.64 17.00 -2.84
CA GLU A 111 -0.04 18.17 -3.49
C GLU A 111 0.15 18.00 -5.00
N HIS A 112 0.40 16.78 -5.46
CA HIS A 112 0.85 16.50 -6.82
C HIS A 112 -0.04 15.54 -7.60
N HIS A 113 -1.14 15.08 -7.00
CA HIS A 113 -2.10 14.19 -7.65
C HIS A 113 -3.52 14.74 -7.47
N GLN A 114 -4.02 15.37 -8.52
CA GLN A 114 -5.30 16.09 -8.48
C GLN A 114 -6.48 15.20 -8.01
N PRO A 115 -6.62 13.94 -8.47
CA PRO A 115 -7.69 13.06 -8.00
C PRO A 115 -7.62 12.67 -6.52
N SER A 116 -6.47 12.90 -5.86
CA SER A 116 -6.30 12.67 -4.42
C SER A 116 -6.60 13.89 -3.55
N HIS A 117 -6.87 15.06 -4.13
CA HIS A 117 -6.92 16.32 -3.39
C HIS A 117 -8.00 16.35 -2.30
N ASP A 118 -9.17 15.75 -2.57
CA ASP A 118 -10.31 15.68 -1.66
C ASP A 118 -10.41 14.33 -0.91
N LYS A 119 -9.50 13.38 -1.16
CA LYS A 119 -9.56 12.03 -0.57
C LYS A 119 -8.89 11.94 0.78
N PHE A 120 -9.36 11.05 1.64
CA PHE A 120 -8.66 10.70 2.86
C PHE A 120 -7.47 9.78 2.53
N ILE A 121 -6.28 10.11 3.05
CA ILE A 121 -5.05 9.36 2.76
C ILE A 121 -4.43 8.82 4.05
N VAL A 122 -4.33 7.49 4.13
CA VAL A 122 -3.77 6.76 5.27
C VAL A 122 -2.37 6.26 4.89
N PRO A 123 -1.29 6.86 5.43
CA PRO A 123 0.05 6.32 5.27
C PRO A 123 0.21 5.05 6.12
N VAL A 124 0.79 4.00 5.56
CA VAL A 124 0.98 2.71 6.21
C VAL A 124 2.40 2.23 5.99
N VAL A 125 3.09 1.87 7.08
CA VAL A 125 4.34 1.10 7.01
C VAL A 125 4.03 -0.34 7.37
N LEU A 126 4.32 -1.25 6.45
CA LEU A 126 4.21 -2.69 6.64
C LEU A 126 5.61 -3.27 6.87
N SER A 127 5.82 -3.87 8.05
CA SER A 127 7.08 -4.52 8.41
C SER A 127 6.86 -5.92 8.94
N LYS A 128 7.15 -6.93 8.10
CA LYS A 128 6.80 -8.36 8.30
C LYS A 128 7.29 -8.94 9.64
N HIS A 129 8.40 -8.45 10.17
CA HIS A 129 9.03 -8.97 11.40
C HIS A 129 8.90 -8.03 12.60
N SER A 130 8.16 -6.92 12.46
CA SER A 130 7.86 -6.01 13.56
C SER A 130 6.54 -6.37 14.23
N ALA A 131 6.40 -6.10 15.53
CA ALA A 131 5.10 -6.20 16.19
C ALA A 131 4.24 -4.96 15.82
N PRO A 132 2.94 -5.12 15.47
CA PRO A 132 2.06 -3.99 15.20
C PRO A 132 2.07 -2.98 16.35
N GLN A 133 2.09 -1.69 16.03
CA GLN A 133 2.06 -0.63 17.04
C GLN A 133 0.74 0.12 16.98
N GLY A 134 -0.06 -0.04 18.03
CA GLY A 134 -1.26 0.76 18.22
C GLY A 134 -0.87 2.23 18.35
N SER A 135 -1.39 3.06 17.44
CA SER A 135 -1.27 4.51 17.49
C SER A 135 -2.66 5.12 17.60
N GLU A 136 -2.77 6.25 18.30
CA GLU A 136 -3.97 7.06 18.21
C GLU A 136 -4.14 7.52 16.75
N ILE A 137 -5.38 7.47 16.26
CA ILE A 137 -5.70 7.91 14.90
C ILE A 137 -5.90 9.43 14.93
N HIS A 138 -5.00 10.13 14.24
CA HIS A 138 -5.04 11.58 14.08
C HIS A 138 -5.15 11.91 12.60
N VAL A 139 -6.06 12.82 12.25
CA VAL A 139 -6.24 13.30 10.88
C VAL A 139 -5.90 14.78 10.80
N SER A 140 -5.04 15.14 9.85
CA SER A 140 -4.71 16.53 9.57
C SER A 140 -5.89 17.25 8.88
N PRO A 141 -5.94 18.60 8.91
CA PRO A 141 -6.96 19.36 8.18
C PRO A 141 -7.02 19.07 6.68
N ASN A 142 -5.91 18.59 6.10
CA ASN A 142 -5.81 18.24 4.68
C ASN A 142 -6.29 16.79 4.39
N GLY A 143 -6.81 16.07 5.39
CA GLY A 143 -7.30 14.69 5.22
C GLY A 143 -6.20 13.63 5.16
N VAL A 144 -4.98 13.95 5.59
CA VAL A 144 -3.87 12.98 5.72
C VAL A 144 -3.77 12.53 7.16
N PHE A 145 -3.76 11.22 7.39
CA PHE A 145 -3.62 10.62 8.71
C PHE A 145 -2.17 10.58 9.18
N ASN A 146 -1.95 10.32 10.47
CA ASN A 146 -0.65 9.87 10.94
C ASN A 146 -0.34 8.46 10.40
N THR A 147 0.95 8.18 10.19
CA THR A 147 1.41 6.88 9.70
C THR A 147 1.00 5.74 10.63
N ILE A 148 0.36 4.72 10.06
CA ILE A 148 0.00 3.50 10.76
C ILE A 148 1.10 2.44 10.57
N LEU A 149 1.43 1.75 11.66
CA LEU A 149 2.52 0.79 11.72
C LEU A 149 1.94 -0.60 11.93
N ASP A 150 1.96 -1.41 10.89
CA ASP A 150 1.41 -2.77 10.91
C ASP A 150 2.44 -3.77 10.38
N ASN A 151 2.26 -5.04 10.66
CA ASN A 151 3.17 -6.09 10.22
C ASN A 151 2.69 -6.79 8.94
N GLY A 152 1.48 -6.48 8.51
CA GLY A 152 0.81 -7.08 7.36
C GLY A 152 -0.22 -8.13 7.75
N ASP A 153 -0.17 -8.70 8.95
CA ASP A 153 -1.08 -9.78 9.35
C ASP A 153 -2.51 -9.29 9.62
N ASN A 154 -2.67 -7.99 9.91
CA ASN A 154 -3.96 -7.37 10.20
C ASN A 154 -4.34 -6.28 9.19
N PHE A 155 -3.69 -6.26 8.03
CA PHE A 155 -3.93 -5.23 7.02
C PHE A 155 -5.39 -5.20 6.56
N ALA A 156 -6.06 -6.35 6.42
CA ALA A 156 -7.48 -6.41 6.08
C ALA A 156 -8.36 -5.73 7.14
N ALA A 157 -8.10 -6.03 8.42
CA ALA A 157 -8.80 -5.44 9.54
C ALA A 157 -8.54 -3.93 9.65
N LEU A 158 -7.31 -3.49 9.34
CA LEU A 158 -6.95 -2.07 9.23
C LEU A 158 -7.81 -1.37 8.15
N LEU A 159 -7.85 -1.93 6.94
CA LEU A 159 -8.63 -1.35 5.83
C LEU A 159 -10.11 -1.21 6.22
N GLU A 160 -10.71 -2.25 6.79
CA GLU A 160 -12.10 -2.24 7.26
C GLU A 160 -12.32 -1.26 8.41
N HIS A 161 -11.38 -1.15 9.36
CA HIS A 161 -11.50 -0.21 10.48
C HIS A 161 -11.63 1.23 9.99
N PHE A 162 -10.74 1.66 9.10
CA PHE A 162 -10.79 3.00 8.52
C PHE A 162 -12.02 3.19 7.62
N ALA A 163 -12.34 2.21 6.77
CA ALA A 163 -13.50 2.30 5.87
C ALA A 163 -14.82 2.48 6.63
N ASN A 164 -15.01 1.74 7.73
CA ASN A 164 -16.23 1.81 8.52
C ASN A 164 -16.34 3.09 9.36
N GLN A 165 -15.21 3.72 9.69
CA GLN A 165 -15.17 4.97 10.45
C GLN A 165 -15.48 6.21 9.58
N PHE A 166 -14.95 6.28 8.36
CA PHE A 166 -14.99 7.51 7.55
C PHE A 166 -16.03 7.51 6.42
N LYS A 167 -16.58 6.34 6.03
CA LYS A 167 -17.70 6.19 5.07
C LYS A 167 -17.63 7.16 3.88
N ALA A 168 -16.49 7.18 3.19
CA ALA A 168 -16.27 8.02 2.04
C ALA A 168 -16.90 7.40 0.77
N ASP A 169 -17.15 8.24 -0.22
CA ASP A 169 -17.67 7.80 -1.52
C ASP A 169 -16.64 6.94 -2.25
N GLU A 170 -17.10 5.95 -3.01
CA GLU A 170 -16.25 5.07 -3.79
C GLU A 170 -15.37 5.86 -4.76
N ILE A 171 -14.12 5.41 -4.94
CA ILE A 171 -13.17 6.03 -5.85
C ILE A 171 -13.19 5.25 -7.15
N ASP A 172 -13.51 5.91 -8.25
CA ASP A 172 -13.27 5.38 -9.59
C ASP A 172 -11.75 5.31 -9.84
N SER A 173 -11.23 4.12 -10.08
CA SER A 173 -9.78 3.91 -10.23
C SER A 173 -9.22 4.54 -11.51
N GLY A 174 -10.02 4.63 -12.58
CA GLY A 174 -9.60 5.21 -13.85
C GLY A 174 -9.53 6.74 -13.79
N GLU A 175 -10.50 7.37 -13.11
CA GLU A 175 -10.42 8.80 -12.79
C GLU A 175 -9.33 9.08 -11.76
N TRP A 176 -9.12 8.15 -10.81
CA TRP A 176 -8.07 8.34 -9.81
C TRP A 176 -6.68 8.24 -10.42
N GLU A 177 -6.40 7.34 -11.36
CA GLU A 177 -5.05 7.18 -11.93
C GLU A 177 -4.60 8.35 -12.84
N SER A 178 -5.52 9.23 -13.27
CA SER A 178 -5.32 10.22 -14.35
C SER A 178 -4.42 11.41 -14.04
#